data_AF-A0AA38IV44-F1
#
_entry.id   AF-A0AA38IV44-F1
#
_cell.length_a   1.000
_cell.length_b   1.000
_cell.length_c   1.000
_cell.angle_alpha   90.00
_cell.angle_beta   90.00
_cell.angle_gamma   90.00
#
_symmetry.space_group_name_H-M   'P 1'
#
loop_
_entity.id
_entity.type
_entity.pdbx_description
1 polymer ?
#
loop_
_entity_poly.entity_id
_entity_poly.type
_entity_poly.pdbx_seq_one_letter_code
_entity_poly.pdbx_strand_id
1 'polypeptide(L)'
;MLEKQLKQMAAMFAKMNEKMDASNKKMNEKIRARMVKMDARVETMDEKIKEVEKSVQEYMEDRIKIIEDRTEDKMNKFEKIIKITATTGSCNVTSFSRTIQPATYHGQTPWSWYKIQFEAAATANLWEEEQKATALLIVLRGAAVEILQTLSEEDISKYSVLTTALELRFGDKHLKEVLATRLKTRTQKVGESLQEFATDVKKWYFYHIPMHHRLFKRGL
;
A
#
# COMPACT_ATOMS: atom_id res chain seq x y z
N MET A 1 -61.24 31.77 -79.72
CA MET A 1 -59.76 31.70 -79.57
C MET A 1 -59.35 31.21 -78.18
N LEU A 2 -59.91 31.76 -77.09
CA LEU A 2 -59.60 31.39 -75.69
C LEU A 2 -59.90 29.92 -75.32
N GLU A 3 -61.04 29.35 -75.73
CA GLU A 3 -61.37 27.95 -75.41
C GLU A 3 -60.37 26.94 -76.00
N LYS A 4 -59.82 27.24 -77.19
CA LYS A 4 -58.81 26.39 -77.84
C LYS A 4 -57.51 26.40 -77.04
N GLN A 5 -57.13 27.55 -76.49
CA GLN A 5 -55.96 27.70 -75.61
C GLN A 5 -56.17 26.95 -74.28
N LEU A 6 -57.36 27.06 -73.68
CA LEU A 6 -57.69 26.36 -72.43
C LEU A 6 -57.64 24.83 -72.59
N LYS A 7 -58.19 24.29 -73.69
CA LYS A 7 -58.11 22.86 -74.03
C LYS A 7 -56.68 22.39 -74.28
N GLN A 8 -55.85 23.20 -74.92
CA GLN A 8 -54.43 22.90 -75.14
C GLN A 8 -53.65 22.85 -73.82
N MET A 9 -53.90 23.81 -72.92
CA MET A 9 -53.27 23.85 -71.59
C MET A 9 -53.68 22.65 -70.73
N ALA A 10 -54.96 22.28 -70.70
CA ALA A 10 -55.44 21.10 -69.99
C ALA A 10 -54.80 19.80 -70.51
N ALA A 11 -54.69 19.65 -71.83
CA ALA A 11 -54.02 18.50 -72.45
C ALA A 11 -52.51 18.46 -72.12
N MET A 12 -51.87 19.61 -72.00
CA MET A 12 -50.46 19.71 -71.60
C MET A 12 -50.27 19.31 -70.12
N PHE A 13 -51.15 19.77 -69.23
CA PHE A 13 -51.14 19.38 -67.81
C PHE A 13 -51.39 17.87 -67.64
N ALA A 14 -52.34 17.29 -68.36
CA ALA A 14 -52.59 15.85 -68.31
C ALA A 14 -51.37 15.04 -68.74
N LYS A 15 -50.73 15.39 -69.86
CA LYS A 15 -49.48 14.75 -70.32
C LYS A 15 -48.33 14.93 -69.33
N MET A 16 -48.24 16.10 -68.68
CA MET A 16 -47.23 16.36 -67.66
C MET A 16 -47.45 15.47 -66.43
N ASN A 17 -48.70 15.32 -66.00
CA ASN A 17 -49.05 14.50 -64.85
C ASN A 17 -48.80 13.00 -65.13
N GLU A 18 -49.20 12.50 -66.30
CA GLU A 18 -48.90 11.13 -66.73
C GLU A 18 -47.40 10.85 -66.79
N LYS A 19 -46.60 11.81 -67.31
CA LYS A 19 -45.13 11.69 -67.33
C LYS A 19 -44.55 11.68 -65.91
N MET A 20 -45.11 12.49 -65.01
CA MET A 20 -44.69 12.54 -63.62
C MET A 20 -44.99 11.21 -62.91
N ASP A 21 -46.18 10.64 -63.10
CA ASP A 21 -46.58 9.35 -62.53
C ASP A 21 -45.73 8.20 -63.07
N ALA A 22 -45.48 8.16 -64.37
CA ALA A 22 -44.59 7.17 -64.97
C ALA A 22 -43.15 7.28 -64.44
N SER A 23 -42.66 8.51 -64.25
CA SER A 23 -41.34 8.76 -63.65
C SER A 23 -41.27 8.32 -62.20
N ASN A 24 -42.29 8.64 -61.39
CA ASN A 24 -42.40 8.23 -59.99
C ASN A 24 -42.48 6.71 -59.85
N LYS A 25 -43.27 6.03 -60.70
CA LYS A 25 -43.35 4.56 -60.73
C LYS A 25 -41.99 3.93 -61.03
N LYS A 26 -41.29 4.42 -62.06
CA LYS A 26 -39.94 3.95 -62.42
C LYS A 26 -38.91 4.20 -61.31
N MET A 27 -39.01 5.33 -60.62
CA MET A 27 -38.15 5.64 -59.47
C MET A 27 -38.39 4.68 -58.31
N ASN A 28 -39.67 4.43 -57.97
CA ASN A 28 -40.04 3.50 -56.90
C ASN A 28 -39.61 2.06 -57.21
N GLU A 29 -39.75 1.60 -58.45
CA GLU A 29 -39.24 0.29 -58.87
C GLU A 29 -37.72 0.18 -58.72
N LYS A 30 -36.96 1.23 -59.09
CA LYS A 30 -35.51 1.28 -58.87
C LYS A 30 -35.12 1.26 -57.38
N ILE A 31 -35.86 1.98 -56.54
CA ILE A 31 -35.62 2.01 -55.09
C ILE A 31 -35.85 0.61 -54.51
N ARG A 32 -36.97 -0.05 -54.86
CA ARG A 32 -37.25 -1.43 -54.44
C ARG A 32 -36.17 -2.40 -54.88
N ALA A 33 -35.73 -2.33 -56.13
CA ALA A 33 -34.66 -3.20 -56.64
C ALA A 33 -33.33 -2.99 -55.89
N ARG A 34 -33.00 -1.74 -55.52
CA ARG A 34 -31.82 -1.43 -54.69
C ARG A 34 -31.98 -1.96 -53.26
N MET A 35 -33.18 -1.87 -52.69
CA MET A 35 -33.48 -2.35 -51.33
C MET A 35 -33.28 -3.86 -51.24
N VAL A 36 -33.86 -4.63 -52.18
CA VAL A 36 -33.66 -6.09 -52.23
C VAL A 36 -32.17 -6.47 -52.38
N LYS A 37 -31.41 -5.72 -53.20
CA LYS A 37 -29.96 -5.96 -53.33
C LYS A 37 -29.19 -5.59 -52.05
N MET A 38 -29.67 -4.63 -51.29
CA MET A 38 -29.08 -4.23 -50.01
C MET A 38 -29.36 -5.28 -48.94
N ASP A 39 -30.59 -5.78 -48.86
CA ASP A 39 -30.99 -6.83 -47.91
C ASP A 39 -30.17 -8.11 -48.13
N ALA A 40 -30.01 -8.55 -49.39
CA ALA A 40 -29.16 -9.70 -49.71
C ALA A 40 -27.68 -9.50 -49.31
N ARG A 41 -27.17 -8.26 -49.40
CA ARG A 41 -25.81 -7.93 -48.94
C ARG A 41 -25.69 -7.93 -47.41
N VAL A 42 -26.73 -7.48 -46.71
CA VAL A 42 -26.79 -7.51 -45.24
C VAL A 42 -26.80 -8.96 -44.76
N GLU A 43 -27.62 -9.82 -45.37
CA GLU A 43 -27.64 -11.26 -45.06
C GLU A 43 -26.25 -11.90 -45.25
N THR A 44 -25.59 -11.60 -46.37
CA THR A 44 -24.21 -12.10 -46.63
C THR A 44 -23.21 -11.57 -45.58
N MET A 45 -23.38 -10.34 -45.10
CA MET A 45 -22.52 -9.77 -44.06
C MET A 45 -22.77 -10.44 -42.71
N ASP A 46 -24.02 -10.71 -42.36
CA ASP A 46 -24.38 -11.41 -41.12
C ASP A 46 -23.80 -12.83 -41.08
N GLU A 47 -23.79 -13.54 -42.20
CA GLU A 47 -23.13 -14.85 -42.31
C GLU A 47 -21.62 -14.76 -42.03
N LYS A 48 -20.93 -13.78 -42.64
CA LYS A 48 -19.50 -13.56 -42.41
C LYS A 48 -19.19 -13.12 -40.98
N ILE A 49 -20.06 -12.30 -40.38
CA ILE A 49 -19.92 -11.89 -38.97
C ILE A 49 -19.98 -13.12 -38.08
N LYS A 50 -20.96 -14.01 -38.27
CA LYS A 50 -21.07 -15.27 -37.51
C LYS A 50 -19.85 -16.18 -37.68
N GLU A 51 -19.29 -16.26 -38.88
CA GLU A 51 -18.08 -17.04 -39.15
C GLU A 51 -16.86 -16.47 -38.40
N VAL A 52 -16.68 -15.15 -38.41
CA VAL A 52 -15.62 -14.47 -37.67
C VAL A 52 -15.81 -14.64 -36.16
N GLU A 53 -17.03 -14.48 -35.65
CA GLU A 53 -17.36 -14.68 -34.24
C GLU A 53 -17.01 -16.09 -33.77
N LYS A 54 -17.37 -17.10 -34.57
CA LYS A 54 -17.02 -18.50 -34.29
C LYS A 54 -15.51 -18.73 -34.27
N SER A 55 -14.79 -18.21 -35.27
CA SER A 55 -13.33 -18.35 -35.34
C SER A 55 -12.62 -17.67 -34.16
N VAL A 56 -13.09 -16.48 -33.74
CA VAL A 56 -12.56 -15.78 -32.58
C VAL A 56 -12.84 -16.55 -31.29
N GLN A 57 -14.03 -17.13 -31.15
CA GLN A 57 -14.38 -17.93 -29.99
C GLN A 57 -13.50 -19.18 -29.84
N GLU A 58 -13.32 -19.94 -30.92
CA GLU A 58 -12.43 -21.12 -30.93
C GLU A 58 -10.99 -20.74 -30.54
N TYR A 59 -10.46 -19.64 -31.09
CA TYR A 59 -9.14 -19.13 -30.73
C TYR A 59 -9.02 -18.74 -29.25
N MET A 60 -10.07 -18.16 -28.67
CA MET A 60 -10.09 -17.80 -27.25
C MET A 60 -10.13 -19.02 -26.35
N GLU A 61 -10.95 -20.03 -26.68
CA GLU A 61 -11.08 -21.28 -25.92
C GLU A 61 -9.73 -22.03 -25.88
N ASP A 62 -9.04 -22.15 -27.01
CA ASP A 62 -7.70 -22.76 -27.09
C ASP A 62 -6.68 -22.01 -26.21
N ARG A 63 -6.70 -20.67 -26.24
CA ARG A 63 -5.79 -19.86 -25.42
C ARG A 63 -6.08 -19.97 -23.93
N ILE A 64 -7.35 -20.05 -23.54
CA ILE A 64 -7.75 -20.25 -22.15
C ILE A 64 -7.23 -21.59 -21.65
N LYS A 65 -7.42 -22.66 -22.43
CA LYS A 65 -6.93 -23.99 -22.09
C LYS A 65 -5.42 -24.03 -21.87
N ILE A 66 -4.64 -23.40 -22.75
CA ILE A 66 -3.17 -23.28 -22.58
C ILE A 66 -2.80 -22.54 -21.30
N ILE A 67 -3.56 -21.51 -20.92
CA ILE A 67 -3.32 -20.77 -19.67
C ILE A 67 -3.65 -21.66 -18.47
N GLU A 68 -4.79 -22.34 -18.49
CA GLU A 68 -5.23 -23.25 -17.44
C GLU A 68 -4.19 -24.35 -17.18
N ASP A 69 -3.76 -25.08 -18.22
CA ASP A 69 -2.73 -26.12 -18.14
C ASP A 69 -1.43 -25.58 -17.51
N ARG A 70 -0.97 -24.39 -17.96
CA ARG A 70 0.24 -23.75 -17.42
C ARG A 70 0.08 -23.31 -15.97
N THR A 71 -1.13 -22.90 -15.57
CA THR A 71 -1.40 -22.52 -14.18
C THR A 71 -1.46 -23.74 -13.28
N GLU A 72 -2.05 -24.83 -13.75
CA GLU A 72 -2.11 -26.10 -13.04
C GLU A 72 -0.72 -26.71 -12.83
N ASP A 73 0.12 -26.72 -13.86
CA ASP A 73 1.52 -27.15 -13.76
C ASP A 73 2.32 -26.35 -12.71
N LYS A 74 2.13 -25.02 -12.71
CA LYS A 74 2.77 -24.16 -11.72
C LYS A 74 2.25 -24.44 -10.31
N MET A 75 0.94 -24.61 -10.14
CA MET A 75 0.33 -24.94 -8.84
C MET A 75 0.82 -26.29 -8.32
N ASN A 76 0.83 -27.32 -9.15
CA ASN A 76 1.36 -28.64 -8.81
C ASN A 76 2.85 -28.58 -8.41
N LYS A 77 3.65 -27.75 -9.10
CA LYS A 77 5.05 -27.50 -8.73
C LYS A 77 5.18 -26.81 -7.37
N PHE A 78 4.34 -25.81 -7.08
CA PHE A 78 4.32 -25.14 -5.77
C PHE A 78 3.88 -26.09 -4.66
N GLU A 79 2.83 -26.89 -4.87
CA GLU A 79 2.38 -27.90 -3.91
C GLU A 79 3.48 -28.91 -3.59
N LYS A 80 4.21 -29.38 -4.60
CA LYS A 80 5.31 -30.32 -4.41
C LYS A 80 6.42 -29.72 -3.55
N ILE A 81 6.77 -28.44 -3.77
CA ILE A 81 7.73 -27.73 -2.94
C ILE A 81 7.24 -27.66 -1.49
N ILE A 82 5.98 -27.26 -1.27
CA ILE A 82 5.37 -27.17 0.08
C ILE A 82 5.40 -28.53 0.81
N LYS A 83 5.03 -29.62 0.12
CA LYS A 83 5.03 -30.98 0.68
C LYS A 83 6.44 -31.45 1.07
N ILE A 84 7.45 -31.15 0.25
CA ILE A 84 8.86 -31.44 0.55
C ILE A 84 9.34 -30.63 1.76
N THR A 85 8.98 -29.34 1.84
CA THR A 85 9.33 -28.47 2.98
C THR A 85 8.64 -28.87 4.28
N ALA A 86 7.48 -29.54 4.21
CA ALA A 86 6.74 -30.04 5.38
C ALA A 86 7.24 -31.40 5.89
N THR A 87 7.80 -32.24 5.02
CA THR A 87 8.25 -33.61 5.36
C THR A 87 9.72 -33.66 5.78
N THR A 88 10.54 -32.75 5.26
CA THR A 88 11.92 -32.54 5.72
C THR A 88 11.88 -31.37 6.69
N GLY A 89 11.93 -31.62 8.00
CA GLY A 89 11.70 -30.62 9.04
C GLY A 89 12.75 -29.49 9.13
N SER A 90 12.93 -28.70 8.08
CA SER A 90 13.49 -27.35 8.07
C SER A 90 13.53 -26.78 6.65
N CYS A 91 12.49 -26.03 6.28
CA CYS A 91 12.64 -24.81 5.48
C CYS A 91 11.35 -24.00 5.61
N ASN A 92 11.35 -23.13 6.61
CA ASN A 92 10.45 -22.01 6.62
C ASN A 92 10.73 -21.17 5.38
N VAL A 93 9.82 -21.20 4.41
CA VAL A 93 9.57 -20.08 3.50
C VAL A 93 8.56 -19.14 4.18
N THR A 94 8.77 -18.90 5.48
CA THR A 94 8.68 -17.53 5.96
C THR A 94 10.12 -17.05 5.84
N SER A 95 10.36 -15.87 5.27
CA SER A 95 11.51 -15.14 5.76
C SER A 95 11.36 -15.20 7.28
N PHE A 96 12.25 -15.91 7.97
CA PHE A 96 12.42 -15.70 9.40
C PHE A 96 12.88 -14.26 9.49
N SER A 97 11.92 -13.34 9.44
CA SER A 97 12.12 -11.95 9.76
C SER A 97 12.58 -12.03 11.19
N ARG A 98 13.91 -11.97 11.37
CA ARG A 98 14.51 -11.79 12.67
C ARG A 98 14.01 -10.45 13.11
N THR A 99 12.90 -10.46 13.85
CA THR A 99 12.33 -9.26 14.44
C THR A 99 13.42 -8.66 15.31
N ILE A 100 13.81 -7.43 14.98
CA ILE A 100 14.82 -6.71 15.73
C ILE A 100 14.25 -6.52 17.14
N GLN A 101 14.85 -7.19 18.11
CA GLN A 101 14.45 -7.06 19.50
C GLN A 101 14.96 -5.71 20.03
N PRO A 102 14.09 -4.80 20.48
CA PRO A 102 14.52 -3.56 21.08
C PRO A 102 15.28 -3.85 22.38
N ALA A 103 16.25 -2.98 22.71
CA ALA A 103 17.01 -3.13 23.94
C ALA A 103 16.10 -2.99 25.17
N THR A 104 16.47 -3.59 26.31
CA THR A 104 15.71 -3.40 27.55
C THR A 104 15.93 -2.00 28.12
N TYR A 105 14.86 -1.37 28.62
CA TYR A 105 14.93 -0.03 29.20
C TYR A 105 14.79 -0.07 30.72
N HIS A 106 15.83 0.39 31.43
CA HIS A 106 15.89 0.41 32.90
C HIS A 106 15.57 1.77 33.54
N GLY A 107 15.33 2.82 32.74
CA GLY A 107 15.13 4.19 33.26
C GLY A 107 16.41 4.94 33.64
N GLN A 108 17.59 4.44 33.23
CA GLN A 108 18.89 5.06 33.55
C GLN A 108 19.41 6.00 32.44
N THR A 109 18.97 5.79 31.20
CA THR A 109 19.31 6.63 30.06
C THR A 109 18.16 7.61 29.80
N PRO A 110 18.43 8.78 29.18
CA PRO A 110 17.36 9.68 28.79
C PRO A 110 16.34 8.95 27.89
N TRP A 111 15.05 9.09 28.21
CA TRP A 111 13.98 8.44 27.44
C TRP A 111 14.02 8.83 25.96
N SER A 112 14.35 10.09 25.66
CA SER A 112 14.51 10.63 24.30
C SER A 112 15.48 9.80 23.43
N TRP A 113 16.57 9.30 24.01
CA TRP A 113 17.57 8.52 23.28
C TRP A 113 17.13 7.09 23.04
N TYR A 114 16.51 6.48 24.06
CA TYR A 114 15.97 5.13 23.95
C TYR A 114 14.82 5.09 22.94
N LYS A 115 13.92 6.08 22.96
CA LYS A 115 12.79 6.20 22.03
C LYS A 115 13.26 6.15 20.57
N ILE A 116 14.35 6.81 20.22
CA ILE A 116 14.91 6.79 18.85
C ILE A 116 15.31 5.36 18.44
N GLN A 117 15.96 4.61 19.34
CA GLN A 117 16.37 3.22 19.07
C GLN A 117 15.15 2.30 18.94
N PHE A 118 14.16 2.48 19.81
CA PHE A 118 12.93 1.72 19.78
C PHE A 118 12.13 1.96 18.49
N GLU A 119 11.96 3.22 18.06
CA GLU A 119 11.26 3.56 16.82
C GLU A 119 11.99 3.03 15.58
N ALA A 120 13.33 3.00 15.60
CA ALA A 120 14.11 2.39 14.52
C ALA A 120 13.84 0.88 14.41
N ALA A 121 13.78 0.17 15.55
CA ALA A 121 13.42 -1.25 15.58
C ALA A 121 11.96 -1.48 15.14
N ALA A 122 11.04 -0.63 15.58
CA ALA A 122 9.63 -0.70 15.21
C ALA A 122 9.41 -0.48 13.71
N THR A 123 10.12 0.49 13.12
CA THR A 123 10.08 0.77 11.67
C THR A 123 10.64 -0.40 10.87
N ALA A 124 11.76 -0.98 11.30
CA ALA A 124 12.36 -2.14 10.65
C ALA A 124 11.49 -3.40 10.72
N ASN A 125 10.72 -3.55 11.80
CA ASN A 125 9.81 -4.66 12.00
C ASN A 125 8.39 -4.42 11.47
N LEU A 126 8.11 -3.23 10.91
CA LEU A 126 6.78 -2.80 10.45
C LEU A 126 5.70 -2.94 11.54
N TRP A 127 6.03 -2.56 12.78
CA TRP A 127 5.09 -2.67 13.89
C TRP A 127 3.97 -1.63 13.82
N GLU A 128 2.75 -2.11 13.98
CA GLU A 128 1.57 -1.28 14.21
C GLU A 128 1.53 -0.74 15.66
N GLU A 129 0.69 0.26 15.94
CA GLU A 129 0.64 0.94 17.24
C GLU A 129 0.40 -0.01 18.42
N GLU A 130 -0.46 -1.03 18.26
CA GLU A 130 -0.71 -2.05 19.30
C GLU A 130 0.51 -2.93 19.56
N GLN A 131 1.23 -3.30 18.48
CA GLN A 131 2.45 -4.09 18.56
C GLN A 131 3.59 -3.29 19.19
N LYS A 132 3.68 -1.98 18.89
CA LYS A 132 4.62 -1.06 19.55
C LYS A 132 4.34 -0.94 21.03
N ALA A 133 3.08 -0.76 21.44
CA ALA A 133 2.70 -0.68 22.85
C ALA A 133 3.10 -1.95 23.60
N THR A 134 2.75 -3.11 23.04
CA THR A 134 3.08 -4.42 23.61
C THR A 134 4.59 -4.66 23.68
N ALA A 135 5.32 -4.36 22.61
CA ALA A 135 6.78 -4.50 22.59
C ALA A 135 7.44 -3.57 23.61
N LEU A 136 6.98 -2.31 23.71
CA LEU A 136 7.47 -1.33 24.68
C LEU A 136 7.22 -1.84 26.10
N LEU A 137 6.02 -2.35 26.39
CA LEU A 137 5.68 -2.94 27.68
C LEU A 137 6.66 -4.05 28.09
N ILE A 138 6.98 -4.94 27.15
CA ILE A 138 7.85 -6.11 27.39
C ILE A 138 9.29 -5.70 27.66
N VAL A 139 9.79 -4.58 27.12
CA VAL A 139 11.19 -4.15 27.29
C VAL A 139 11.44 -3.31 28.54
N LEU A 140 10.41 -2.81 29.22
CA LEU A 140 10.54 -2.04 30.47
C LEU A 140 11.01 -2.92 31.63
N ARG A 141 12.06 -2.49 32.34
CA ARG A 141 12.63 -3.18 33.51
C ARG A 141 13.02 -2.18 34.60
N GLY A 142 13.18 -2.66 35.84
CA GLY A 142 13.62 -1.82 36.97
C GLY A 142 12.68 -0.63 37.22
N ALA A 143 13.23 0.56 37.48
CA ALA A 143 12.43 1.76 37.76
C ALA A 143 11.45 2.14 36.63
N ALA A 144 11.74 1.74 35.39
CA ALA A 144 10.88 2.03 34.26
C ALA A 144 9.58 1.19 34.24
N VAL A 145 9.58 -0.01 34.83
CA VAL A 145 8.37 -0.85 34.91
C VAL A 145 7.35 -0.32 35.91
N GLU A 146 7.82 0.42 36.93
CA GLU A 146 6.96 0.99 37.98
C GLU A 146 5.94 2.00 37.44
N ILE A 147 6.19 2.62 36.29
CA ILE A 147 5.22 3.53 35.66
C ILE A 147 3.92 2.81 35.31
N LEU A 148 3.98 1.50 35.05
CA LEU A 148 2.82 0.70 34.67
C LEU A 148 1.81 0.61 35.82
N GLN A 149 2.26 0.77 37.07
CA GLN A 149 1.37 0.81 38.24
C GLN A 149 0.54 2.11 38.29
N THR A 150 0.97 3.15 37.58
CA THR A 150 0.29 4.45 37.55
C THR A 150 -0.73 4.58 36.43
N LEU A 151 -0.82 3.57 35.54
CA LEU A 151 -1.67 3.57 34.35
C LEU A 151 -2.75 2.48 34.45
N SER A 152 -3.87 2.68 33.77
CA SER A 152 -4.92 1.66 33.62
C SER A 152 -4.56 0.63 32.55
N GLU A 153 -5.19 -0.54 32.55
CA GLU A 153 -4.96 -1.59 31.53
C GLU A 153 -5.28 -1.11 30.10
N GLU A 154 -6.31 -0.27 29.96
CA GLU A 154 -6.70 0.35 28.68
C GLU A 154 -5.65 1.36 28.18
N ASP A 155 -4.97 2.02 29.10
CA ASP A 155 -3.94 3.02 28.79
C ASP A 155 -2.60 2.36 28.42
N ILE A 156 -2.28 1.21 29.03
CA ILE A 156 -1.06 0.44 28.73
C ILE A 156 -1.08 -0.10 27.30
N SER A 157 -2.27 -0.36 26.75
CA SER A 157 -2.43 -0.83 25.37
C SER A 157 -2.19 0.28 24.32
N LYS A 158 -2.10 1.55 24.73
CA LYS A 158 -1.92 2.71 23.85
C LYS A 158 -0.48 3.23 23.93
N TYR A 159 0.24 3.14 22.81
CA TYR A 159 1.64 3.59 22.72
C TYR A 159 1.82 5.08 23.06
N SER A 160 0.89 5.95 22.67
CA SER A 160 0.93 7.39 22.98
C SER A 160 0.90 7.69 24.48
N VAL A 161 0.12 6.94 25.25
CA VAL A 161 -0.02 7.14 26.70
C VAL A 161 1.24 6.63 27.42
N LEU A 162 1.73 5.44 27.05
CA LEU A 162 2.99 4.89 27.56
C LEU A 162 4.18 5.83 27.33
N THR A 163 4.33 6.34 26.11
CA THR A 163 5.44 7.24 25.76
C THR A 163 5.37 8.57 26.51
N THR A 164 4.15 9.09 26.77
CA THR A 164 3.94 10.31 27.55
C THR A 164 4.29 10.11 29.02
N ALA A 165 3.88 9.00 29.62
CA ALA A 165 4.23 8.66 31.00
C ALA A 165 5.74 8.47 31.19
N LEU A 166 6.41 7.84 30.22
CA LEU A 166 7.87 7.68 30.18
C LEU A 166 8.58 9.03 30.05
N GLU A 167 8.10 9.92 29.19
CA GLU A 167 8.64 11.27 29.03
C GLU A 167 8.47 12.11 30.30
N LEU A 168 7.33 11.99 30.99
CA LEU A 168 7.09 12.73 32.23
C LEU A 168 8.07 12.34 33.35
N ARG A 169 8.35 11.04 33.49
CA ARG A 169 9.20 10.52 34.58
C ARG A 169 10.68 10.45 34.22
N PHE A 170 11.03 10.10 32.99
CA PHE A 170 12.42 9.90 32.54
C PHE A 170 12.85 10.84 31.42
N GLY A 171 12.04 11.85 31.11
CA GLY A 171 12.40 12.90 30.17
C GLY A 171 13.60 13.71 30.62
N ASP A 172 14.18 14.43 29.68
CA ASP A 172 15.45 15.13 29.85
C ASP A 172 15.43 16.15 31.02
N LYS A 173 14.25 16.72 31.33
CA LYS A 173 14.09 17.70 32.42
C LYS A 173 14.31 17.06 33.79
N HIS A 174 13.60 15.97 34.10
CA HIS A 174 13.74 15.28 35.37
C HIS A 174 15.14 14.67 35.53
N LEU A 175 15.67 14.10 34.44
CA LEU A 175 17.00 13.51 34.47
C LEU A 175 18.09 14.55 34.79
N LYS A 176 17.99 15.78 34.27
CA LYS A 176 18.94 16.86 34.59
C LYS A 176 18.97 17.19 36.08
N GLU A 177 17.82 17.24 36.75
CA GLU A 177 17.71 17.54 38.18
C GLU A 177 18.30 16.42 39.04
N VAL A 178 17.99 15.17 38.69
CA VAL A 178 18.54 13.98 39.37
C VAL A 178 20.05 13.91 39.19
N LEU A 179 20.56 14.13 37.97
CA LEU A 179 22.00 14.12 37.69
C LEU A 179 22.73 15.28 38.38
N ALA A 180 22.17 16.49 38.40
CA ALA A 180 22.74 17.63 39.10
C ALA A 180 22.86 17.35 40.61
N THR A 181 21.83 16.73 41.19
CA THR A 181 21.82 16.33 42.60
C THR A 181 22.87 15.24 42.87
N ARG A 182 22.93 14.20 42.02
CA ARG A 182 23.94 13.14 42.11
C ARG A 182 25.36 13.68 42.00
N LEU A 183 25.63 14.61 41.08
CA LEU A 183 26.94 15.25 40.94
C LEU A 183 27.31 16.05 42.19
N LYS A 184 26.37 16.79 42.79
CA LYS A 184 26.61 17.56 44.02
C LYS A 184 26.92 16.69 45.24
N THR A 185 26.30 15.52 45.33
CA THR A 185 26.46 14.61 46.48
C THR A 185 27.56 13.58 46.28
N ARG A 186 28.20 13.55 45.11
CA ARG A 186 29.21 12.55 44.76
C ARG A 186 30.58 12.90 45.33
N THR A 187 31.03 12.08 46.27
CA THR A 187 32.41 12.05 46.78
C THR A 187 33.05 10.70 46.48
N GLN A 188 34.38 10.64 46.37
CA GLN A 188 35.09 9.38 46.14
C GLN A 188 34.87 8.45 47.34
N LYS A 189 34.44 7.20 47.09
CA LYS A 189 34.20 6.23 48.16
C LYS A 189 35.52 5.62 48.64
N VAL A 190 35.58 5.22 49.90
CA VAL A 190 36.73 4.50 50.45
C VAL A 190 36.85 3.15 49.72
N GLY A 191 37.99 2.92 49.06
CA GLY A 191 38.24 1.72 48.25
C GLY A 191 37.87 1.84 46.76
N GLU A 192 37.32 2.98 46.32
CA GLU A 192 37.06 3.24 44.91
C GLU A 192 38.30 3.82 44.22
N SER A 193 38.65 3.27 43.05
CA SER A 193 39.76 3.80 42.26
C SER A 193 39.44 5.18 41.70
N LEU A 194 40.46 6.02 41.53
CA LEU A 194 40.29 7.35 40.94
C LEU A 194 39.73 7.26 39.50
N GLN A 195 40.04 6.18 38.79
CA GLN A 195 39.54 5.94 37.44
C GLN A 195 38.03 5.66 37.43
N GLU A 196 37.53 4.78 38.29
CA GLU A 196 36.08 4.51 38.42
C GLU A 196 35.31 5.79 38.78
N PHE A 197 35.81 6.54 39.77
CA PHE A 197 35.22 7.81 40.17
C PHE A 197 35.15 8.82 39.01
N ALA A 198 36.26 9.02 38.29
CA ALA A 198 36.32 9.94 37.16
C ALA A 198 35.40 9.51 36.01
N THR A 199 35.23 8.21 35.78
CA THR A 199 34.39 7.66 34.71
C THR A 199 32.91 7.92 35.00
N ASP A 200 32.47 7.71 36.24
CA ASP A 200 31.11 8.00 36.68
C ASP A 200 30.77 9.49 36.60
N VAL A 201 31.66 10.37 37.08
CA VAL A 201 31.48 11.82 37.01
C VAL A 201 31.39 12.30 35.56
N LYS A 202 32.28 11.80 34.67
CA LYS A 202 32.24 12.09 33.24
C LYS A 202 30.94 11.64 32.59
N LYS A 203 30.46 10.45 32.93
CA LYS A 203 29.20 9.90 32.40
C LYS A 203 28.02 10.80 32.78
N TRP A 204 27.92 11.23 34.03
CA TRP A 204 26.82 12.10 34.48
C TRP A 204 26.92 13.52 33.92
N TYR A 205 28.13 14.06 33.78
CA TYR A 205 28.37 15.34 33.12
C TYR A 205 27.94 15.31 31.64
N PHE A 206 28.26 14.21 30.94
CA PHE A 206 27.88 14.01 29.53
C PHE A 206 26.35 13.95 29.35
N TYR A 207 25.62 13.33 30.27
CA TYR A 207 24.15 13.33 30.24
C TYR A 207 23.51 14.64 30.72
N HIS A 208 24.24 15.47 31.49
CA HIS A 208 23.73 16.74 32.02
C HIS A 208 23.75 17.88 30.99
N ILE A 209 24.69 17.89 30.04
CA ILE A 209 24.83 18.95 29.02
C ILE A 209 24.44 18.41 27.64
N PRO A 210 23.24 18.74 27.12
CA PRO A 210 22.91 18.47 25.73
C PRO A 210 23.71 19.44 24.85
N MET A 211 24.41 18.91 23.85
CA MET A 211 24.98 19.63 22.70
C MET A 211 26.17 20.58 22.95
N HIS A 212 27.41 20.07 23.02
CA HIS A 212 28.59 20.70 22.39
C HIS A 212 29.72 19.67 22.22
N HIS A 213 29.55 18.73 21.29
CA HIS A 213 30.70 17.99 20.75
C HIS A 213 30.66 17.87 19.22
N ARG A 214 30.32 19.00 18.58
CA ARG A 214 30.67 19.26 17.18
C ARG A 214 31.92 20.14 17.02
N LEU A 215 32.72 20.32 18.08
CA LEU A 215 33.90 21.19 18.07
C LEU A 215 35.20 20.54 18.57
N PHE A 216 35.30 19.20 18.61
CA PHE A 216 36.58 18.52 18.88
C PHE A 216 36.87 17.39 17.89
N LYS A 217 36.52 17.60 16.62
CA LYS A 217 37.01 16.82 15.48
C LYS A 217 37.45 17.73 14.33
N ARG A 218 38.36 18.66 14.61
CA ARG A 218 39.30 19.22 13.63
C ARG A 218 40.57 19.60 14.37
N GLY A 219 41.63 18.84 14.12
CA GLY A 219 42.93 19.03 14.75
C GLY A 219 43.59 17.70 15.09
N LEU A 220 43.88 16.91 14.05
CA LEU A 220 45.12 16.18 13.80
C LEU A 220 45.05 15.65 12.36
#